data_AF-A0A954W415-F1
#
_entry.id   AF-A0A954W415-F1
#
_cell.length_a   1.000
_cell.length_b   1.000
_cell.length_c   1.000
_cell.angle_alpha   90.00
_cell.angle_beta   90.00
_cell.angle_gamma   90.00
#
_symmetry.space_group_name_H-M   'P 1'
#
loop_
_entity.id
_entity.type
_entity.pdbx_description
1 polymer ?
#
loop_
_entity_poly.entity_id
_entity_poly.type
_entity_poly.pdbx_seq_one_letter_code
_entity_poly.pdbx_strand_id
1 'polypeptide(L)'
;TLFSGKDFGEDILGAFGPESQLIVARQSFADDQPRPAIQLPAFALAFRLNDPATMQPELRRTFQSLVGFLNIVGVMNGQPQLDLDMEKTEATQIVSASYLPPTDTDNPLPGGGAKINYNFSPTVAFSGDRFVLASTTGLARELIASSNRPAKPTTDTDSTATDAASSDTATINTAAQLNFAELLAILEANREQLIAQNMLSDGNSREEASAQIDALFTLLSRGRQATLRLDQPAGALRLSLDLQFFYEN
;
A
#
# COMPACT_ATOMS: atom_id res chain seq x y z
N THR A 1 -11.35 6.93 -24.56
CA THR A 1 -10.55 5.78 -24.12
C THR A 1 -9.82 6.17 -22.84
N LEU A 2 -9.55 5.24 -21.92
CA LEU A 2 -8.97 5.52 -20.59
C LEU A 2 -7.64 6.30 -20.65
N PHE A 3 -6.86 6.13 -21.72
CA PHE A 3 -5.55 6.76 -21.92
C PHE A 3 -5.52 7.81 -23.04
N SER A 4 -6.67 8.42 -23.36
CA SER A 4 -6.76 9.52 -24.33
C SER A 4 -6.15 9.24 -25.73
N GLY A 5 -6.04 7.97 -26.13
CA GLY A 5 -5.52 7.56 -27.45
C GLY A 5 -4.05 7.13 -27.49
N LYS A 6 -3.35 7.15 -26.34
CA LYS A 6 -1.95 6.70 -26.21
C LYS A 6 -1.80 5.17 -26.15
N ASP A 7 -0.65 4.66 -26.60
CA ASP A 7 -0.27 3.26 -26.49
C ASP A 7 0.14 2.92 -25.04
N PHE A 8 -0.46 1.88 -24.46
CA PHE A 8 -0.20 1.52 -23.07
C PHE A 8 1.24 1.01 -22.86
N GLY A 9 1.81 0.29 -23.82
CA GLY A 9 3.14 -0.29 -23.70
C GLY A 9 4.24 0.75 -23.85
N GLU A 10 4.18 1.56 -24.90
CA GLU A 10 5.25 2.53 -25.19
C GLU A 10 5.07 3.84 -24.42
N ASP A 11 3.87 4.42 -24.46
CA ASP A 11 3.65 5.76 -23.91
C ASP A 11 3.39 5.76 -22.39
N ILE A 12 2.76 4.71 -21.85
CA ILE A 12 2.41 4.64 -20.42
C ILE A 12 3.43 3.83 -19.64
N LEU A 13 3.78 2.60 -20.06
CA LEU A 13 4.77 1.80 -19.35
C LEU A 13 6.20 2.31 -19.56
N GLY A 14 6.54 2.82 -20.75
CA GLY A 14 7.85 3.42 -21.04
C GLY A 14 8.14 4.70 -20.25
N ALA A 15 7.10 5.31 -19.68
CA ALA A 15 7.22 6.49 -18.83
C ALA A 15 7.62 6.19 -17.38
N PHE A 16 7.57 4.92 -16.95
CA PHE A 16 8.03 4.51 -15.63
C PHE A 16 9.49 4.06 -15.68
N GLY A 17 10.24 4.38 -14.63
CA GLY A 17 11.57 3.81 -14.38
C GLY A 17 11.47 2.30 -14.10
N PRO A 18 12.59 1.58 -14.21
CA PRO A 18 12.64 0.14 -13.96
C PRO A 18 12.36 -0.22 -12.49
N GLU A 19 12.55 0.73 -11.57
CA GLU A 19 12.31 0.50 -10.14
C GLU A 19 10.82 0.64 -9.79
N SER A 20 10.25 -0.44 -9.27
CA SER A 20 8.91 -0.42 -8.68
C SER A 20 8.93 -0.99 -7.26
N GLN A 21 8.11 -0.40 -6.39
CA GLN A 21 7.98 -0.83 -5.00
C GLN A 21 6.51 -1.12 -4.70
N LEU A 22 6.23 -2.31 -4.19
CA LEU A 22 4.96 -2.65 -3.58
C LEU A 22 5.10 -2.53 -2.06
N ILE A 23 4.31 -1.65 -1.47
CA ILE A 23 4.26 -1.43 -0.03
C ILE A 23 2.91 -1.95 0.47
N VAL A 24 2.94 -2.72 1.56
CA VAL A 24 1.74 -3.16 2.27
C VAL A 24 1.90 -2.74 3.74
N ALA A 25 0.92 -2.03 4.27
CA ALA A 25 0.97 -1.45 5.61
C ALA A 25 -0.37 -1.60 6.33
N ARG A 26 -0.34 -1.59 7.65
CA ARG A 26 -1.54 -1.53 8.47
C ARG A 26 -2.26 -0.20 8.27
N GLN A 27 -3.59 -0.24 8.20
CA GLN A 27 -4.40 0.97 8.14
C GLN A 27 -4.62 1.56 9.53
N SER A 28 -4.63 2.89 9.63
CA SER A 28 -5.14 3.62 10.78
C SER A 28 -6.50 4.22 10.43
N PHE A 29 -7.47 4.06 11.33
CA PHE A 29 -8.81 4.61 11.19
C PHE A 29 -9.03 5.64 12.29
N ALA A 30 -9.21 6.90 11.90
CA ALA A 30 -9.52 7.97 12.84
C ALA A 30 -10.87 7.71 13.54
N ASP A 31 -11.04 8.24 14.75
CA ASP A 31 -12.24 8.00 15.58
C ASP A 31 -13.50 8.62 14.95
N ASP A 32 -13.34 9.61 14.08
CA ASP A 32 -14.40 10.30 13.34
C ASP A 32 -14.74 9.67 11.99
N GLN A 33 -14.07 8.58 11.60
CA GLN A 33 -14.31 7.89 10.33
C GLN A 33 -15.03 6.54 10.53
N PRO A 34 -15.85 6.10 9.54
CA PRO A 34 -16.50 4.79 9.60
C PRO A 34 -15.46 3.67 9.67
N ARG A 35 -15.45 2.91 10.77
CA ARG A 35 -14.55 1.76 10.95
C ARG A 35 -15.13 0.51 10.30
N PRO A 36 -14.49 -0.07 9.26
CA PRO A 36 -15.01 -1.25 8.59
C PRO A 36 -15.07 -2.47 9.51
N ALA A 37 -16.05 -3.35 9.29
CA ALA A 37 -16.17 -4.61 10.04
C ALA A 37 -15.00 -5.57 9.77
N ILE A 38 -14.48 -5.56 8.53
CA ILE A 38 -13.27 -6.29 8.12
C ILE A 38 -12.23 -5.23 7.78
N GLN A 39 -11.10 -5.23 8.50
CA GLN A 39 -10.02 -4.25 8.32
C GLN A 39 -8.97 -4.82 7.36
N LEU A 40 -8.90 -4.27 6.16
CA LEU A 40 -7.93 -4.69 5.16
C LEU A 40 -6.62 -3.89 5.34
N PRO A 41 -5.45 -4.45 4.97
CA PRO A 41 -4.23 -3.66 4.88
C PRO A 41 -4.35 -2.57 3.81
N ALA A 42 -3.60 -1.48 3.95
CA ALA A 42 -3.35 -0.56 2.87
C ALA A 42 -2.22 -1.12 1.99
N PHE A 43 -2.29 -0.83 0.70
CA PHE A 43 -1.25 -1.16 -0.23
C PHE A 43 -0.97 0.02 -1.15
N ALA A 44 0.27 0.13 -1.60
CA ALA A 44 0.67 1.16 -2.54
C ALA A 44 1.72 0.65 -3.50
N LEU A 45 1.63 1.12 -4.74
CA LEU A 45 2.67 0.98 -5.74
C LEU A 45 3.37 2.33 -5.87
N ALA A 46 4.69 2.34 -5.72
CA ALA A 46 5.50 3.52 -5.94
C ALA A 46 6.42 3.29 -7.14
N PHE A 47 6.48 4.30 -8.00
CA PHE A 47 7.25 4.31 -9.23
C PHE A 47 8.04 5.60 -9.35
N ARG A 48 9.09 5.56 -10.17
CA ARG A 48 9.78 6.74 -10.68
C ARG A 48 9.27 7.05 -12.09
N LEU A 49 9.08 8.33 -12.41
CA LEU A 49 8.67 8.80 -13.72
C LEU A 49 9.90 9.30 -14.50
N ASN A 50 10.04 8.88 -15.75
CA ASN A 50 11.10 9.35 -16.64
C ASN A 50 10.84 10.78 -17.13
N ASP A 51 9.58 11.12 -17.41
CA ASP A 51 9.14 12.48 -17.78
C ASP A 51 7.97 12.95 -16.87
N PRO A 52 8.27 13.44 -15.66
CA PRO A 52 7.24 13.88 -14.72
C PRO A 52 6.44 15.09 -15.22
N ALA A 53 7.04 15.98 -16.02
CA ALA A 53 6.37 17.19 -16.50
C ALA A 53 5.18 16.87 -17.41
N THR A 54 5.32 15.86 -18.27
CA THR A 54 4.25 15.41 -19.17
C THR A 54 3.32 14.41 -18.47
N MET A 55 3.87 13.48 -17.69
CA MET A 55 3.12 12.32 -17.19
C MET A 55 2.25 12.61 -15.98
N GLN A 56 2.65 13.52 -15.08
CA GLN A 56 1.84 13.80 -13.89
C GLN A 56 0.45 14.36 -14.24
N PRO A 57 0.30 15.37 -15.14
CA PRO A 57 -1.02 15.83 -15.57
C PRO A 57 -1.87 14.72 -16.20
N GLU A 58 -1.26 13.80 -16.94
CA GLU A 58 -1.96 12.70 -17.60
C GLU A 58 -2.43 11.65 -16.62
N LEU A 59 -1.54 11.13 -15.77
CA LEU A 59 -1.88 10.16 -14.73
C LEU A 59 -2.97 10.70 -13.80
N ARG A 60 -2.89 11.99 -13.46
CA ARG A 60 -3.93 12.67 -12.69
C ARG A 60 -5.28 12.67 -13.40
N ARG A 61 -5.34 13.02 -14.69
CA ARG A 61 -6.59 13.01 -15.47
C ARG A 61 -7.14 11.60 -15.61
N THR A 62 -6.28 10.61 -15.85
CA THR A 62 -6.65 9.19 -15.92
C THR A 62 -7.26 8.72 -14.61
N PHE A 63 -6.64 9.06 -13.48
CA PHE A 63 -7.18 8.74 -12.15
C PHE A 63 -8.54 9.39 -11.91
N GLN A 64 -8.69 10.69 -12.19
CA GLN A 64 -9.98 11.39 -12.05
C GLN A 64 -11.08 10.76 -12.94
N SER A 65 -10.72 10.38 -14.16
CA SER A 65 -11.64 9.71 -15.09
C SER A 65 -12.06 8.33 -14.59
N LEU A 66 -11.12 7.56 -14.02
CA LEU A 66 -11.39 6.26 -13.41
C LEU A 66 -12.36 6.41 -12.24
N VAL A 67 -12.14 7.37 -11.34
CA VAL A 67 -13.05 7.63 -10.22
C VAL A 67 -14.44 8.04 -10.71
N GLY A 68 -14.51 8.90 -11.73
CA GLY A 68 -15.78 9.25 -12.37
C GLY A 68 -16.52 8.04 -12.93
N PHE A 69 -15.81 7.13 -13.59
CA PHE A 69 -16.38 5.87 -14.07
C PHE A 69 -16.86 4.96 -12.93
N LEU A 70 -16.07 4.82 -11.87
CA LEU A 70 -16.44 4.05 -10.68
C LEU A 70 -17.70 4.62 -10.02
N ASN A 71 -17.88 5.94 -9.99
CA ASN A 71 -19.11 6.57 -9.49
C ASN A 71 -20.33 6.22 -10.34
N ILE A 72 -20.22 6.24 -11.67
CA ILE A 72 -21.33 5.86 -12.57
C ILE A 72 -21.74 4.41 -12.32
N VAL A 73 -20.78 3.49 -12.33
CA VAL A 73 -21.03 2.05 -12.06
C VAL A 73 -21.54 1.84 -10.64
N GLY A 74 -21.01 2.60 -9.68
CA GLY A 74 -21.42 2.56 -8.28
C GLY A 74 -22.89 2.92 -8.11
N VAL A 75 -23.33 4.04 -8.69
CA VAL A 75 -24.73 4.48 -8.67
C VAL A 75 -25.65 3.44 -9.31
N MET A 76 -25.26 2.84 -10.44
CA MET A 76 -26.03 1.76 -11.07
C MET A 76 -26.22 0.53 -10.17
N ASN A 77 -25.25 0.27 -9.28
CA ASN A 77 -25.25 -0.85 -8.35
C ASN A 77 -25.67 -0.46 -6.91
N GLY A 78 -26.19 0.76 -6.71
CA GLY A 78 -26.61 1.25 -5.40
C GLY A 78 -25.47 1.43 -4.38
N GLN A 79 -24.23 1.59 -4.85
CA GLN A 79 -23.06 1.86 -4.00
C GLN A 79 -22.96 3.36 -3.70
N PRO A 80 -22.36 3.73 -2.54
CA PRO A 80 -22.05 5.12 -2.24
C PRO A 80 -21.10 5.71 -3.28
N GLN A 81 -21.22 7.02 -3.50
CA GLN A 81 -20.34 7.74 -4.41
C GLN A 81 -19.02 8.09 -3.70
N LEU A 82 -17.94 8.14 -4.49
CA LEU A 82 -16.67 8.68 -4.11
C LEU A 82 -16.67 10.19 -4.36
N ASP A 83 -16.29 10.95 -3.34
CA ASP A 83 -15.94 12.36 -3.48
C ASP A 83 -14.45 12.50 -3.80
N LEU A 84 -14.13 13.40 -4.72
CA LEU A 84 -12.77 13.65 -5.19
C LEU A 84 -12.19 14.85 -4.47
N ASP A 85 -11.04 14.65 -3.83
CA ASP A 85 -10.29 15.72 -3.18
C ASP A 85 -8.91 15.88 -3.81
N MET A 86 -8.40 17.11 -3.79
CA MET A 86 -7.07 17.45 -4.29
C MET A 86 -6.34 18.35 -3.32
N GLU A 87 -5.21 17.84 -2.83
CA GLU A 87 -4.26 18.59 -2.02
C GLU A 87 -3.04 18.92 -2.87
N LYS A 88 -2.68 20.20 -2.93
CA LYS A 88 -1.49 20.65 -3.63
C LYS A 88 -0.67 21.55 -2.73
N THR A 89 0.59 21.19 -2.54
CA THR A 89 1.62 22.02 -1.92
C THR A 89 2.64 22.44 -2.97
N GLU A 90 3.66 23.21 -2.57
CA GLU A 90 4.75 23.59 -3.48
C GLU A 90 5.53 22.39 -4.02
N ALA A 91 5.65 21.32 -3.23
CA ALA A 91 6.49 20.16 -3.56
C ALA A 91 5.68 18.90 -3.91
N THR A 92 4.42 18.82 -3.48
CA THR A 92 3.62 17.58 -3.57
C THR A 92 2.23 17.84 -4.10
N GLN A 93 1.69 16.85 -4.80
CA GLN A 93 0.30 16.86 -5.23
C GLN A 93 -0.34 15.50 -4.92
N ILE A 94 -1.49 15.51 -4.26
CA ILE A 94 -2.24 14.31 -3.88
C ILE A 94 -3.66 14.49 -4.42
N VAL A 95 -4.16 13.46 -5.11
CA VAL A 95 -5.54 13.38 -5.56
C VAL A 95 -6.12 12.11 -4.99
N SER A 96 -7.12 12.26 -4.13
CA SER A 96 -7.73 11.14 -3.42
C SER A 96 -9.22 11.07 -3.70
N ALA A 97 -9.77 9.87 -3.55
CA ALA A 97 -11.19 9.61 -3.66
C ALA A 97 -11.65 8.94 -2.37
N SER A 98 -12.68 9.44 -1.71
CA SER A 98 -13.20 8.88 -0.45
C SER A 98 -14.71 8.74 -0.47
N TYR A 99 -15.24 7.72 0.20
CA TYR A 99 -16.69 7.55 0.29
C TYR A 99 -17.27 8.57 1.27
N LEU A 100 -18.35 9.22 0.86
CA LEU A 100 -19.10 10.07 1.77
C LEU A 100 -19.65 9.24 2.94
N PRO A 101 -19.44 9.66 4.20
CA PRO A 101 -20.07 9.03 5.34
C PRO A 101 -21.60 9.05 5.19
N PRO A 102 -22.32 8.00 5.64
CA PRO A 102 -23.77 7.99 5.57
C PRO A 102 -24.31 9.10 6.48
N THR A 103 -25.14 9.99 5.92
CA THR A 103 -25.76 11.12 6.63
C THR A 103 -26.99 10.73 7.45
N ASP A 104 -27.51 9.51 7.29
CA ASP A 104 -28.76 9.10 7.95
C ASP A 104 -28.54 8.60 9.38
N THR A 105 -29.14 9.33 10.32
CA THR A 105 -29.37 8.96 11.72
C THR A 105 -30.33 7.77 11.90
N ASP A 106 -30.94 7.28 10.82
CA ASP A 106 -31.93 6.19 10.84
C ASP A 106 -31.31 4.79 10.76
N ASN A 107 -29.99 4.70 10.55
CA ASN A 107 -29.27 3.44 10.62
C ASN A 107 -27.91 3.65 11.33
N PRO A 108 -27.91 3.97 12.64
CA PRO A 108 -26.68 3.90 13.41
C PRO A 108 -26.17 2.48 13.26
N LEU A 109 -24.97 2.28 12.68
CA LEU A 109 -24.36 0.95 12.47
C LEU A 109 -24.54 0.14 13.76
N PRO A 110 -25.50 -0.81 13.84
CA PRO A 110 -25.87 -1.41 15.11
C PRO A 110 -24.82 -2.47 15.40
N GLY A 111 -23.83 -2.15 16.25
CA GLY A 111 -22.84 -3.12 16.74
C GLY A 111 -22.00 -3.84 15.66
N GLY A 112 -22.01 -3.39 14.40
CA GLY A 112 -21.34 -4.06 13.29
C GLY A 112 -20.76 -3.01 12.36
N GLY A 113 -19.44 -3.05 12.18
CA GLY A 113 -18.66 -2.01 11.50
C GLY A 113 -19.14 -1.64 10.09
N ALA A 114 -18.61 -0.53 9.58
CA ALA A 114 -18.92 -0.01 8.27
C ALA A 114 -18.68 -1.04 7.15
N LYS A 115 -19.30 -0.81 5.99
CA LYS A 115 -19.11 -1.64 4.79
C LYS A 115 -17.63 -1.71 4.40
N ILE A 116 -17.23 -2.81 3.75
CA ILE A 116 -15.83 -3.08 3.37
C ILE A 116 -15.21 -1.99 2.49
N ASN A 117 -16.02 -1.26 1.71
CA ASN A 117 -15.55 -0.18 0.84
C ASN A 117 -14.91 0.97 1.62
N TYR A 118 -15.25 1.17 2.90
CA TYR A 118 -14.62 2.18 3.77
C TYR A 118 -13.18 1.84 4.17
N ASN A 119 -12.64 0.67 3.78
CA ASN A 119 -11.18 0.40 3.83
C ASN A 119 -10.39 1.11 2.73
N PHE A 120 -11.08 1.75 1.78
CA PHE A 120 -10.47 2.27 0.57
C PHE A 120 -10.74 3.75 0.44
N SER A 121 -9.65 4.50 0.27
CA SER A 121 -9.68 5.86 -0.23
C SER A 121 -8.63 5.98 -1.34
N PRO A 122 -8.91 5.42 -2.54
CA PRO A 122 -7.93 5.32 -3.63
C PRO A 122 -7.28 6.67 -3.86
N THR A 123 -5.95 6.68 -3.98
CA THR A 123 -5.18 7.93 -4.00
C THR A 123 -4.03 7.81 -4.97
N VAL A 124 -3.84 8.85 -5.79
CA VAL A 124 -2.58 9.07 -6.51
C VAL A 124 -1.85 10.26 -5.92
N ALA A 125 -0.54 10.14 -5.83
CA ALA A 125 0.29 11.15 -5.22
C ALA A 125 1.59 11.34 -6.01
N PHE A 126 2.06 12.58 -6.08
CA PHE A 126 3.20 13.01 -6.89
C PHE A 126 4.16 13.87 -6.07
N SER A 127 5.47 13.63 -6.19
CA SER A 127 6.54 14.43 -5.58
C SER A 127 7.81 14.34 -6.42
N GLY A 128 8.19 15.43 -7.08
CA GLY A 128 9.32 15.42 -8.02
C GLY A 128 9.09 14.43 -9.17
N ASP A 129 9.95 13.43 -9.31
CA ASP A 129 9.79 12.33 -10.27
C ASP A 129 9.07 11.11 -9.69
N ARG A 130 8.69 11.11 -8.40
CA ARG A 130 8.03 9.98 -7.77
C ARG A 130 6.52 10.03 -7.97
N PHE A 131 5.96 8.87 -8.33
CA PHE A 131 4.53 8.62 -8.42
C PHE A 131 4.13 7.50 -7.46
N VAL A 132 3.04 7.69 -6.72
CA VAL A 132 2.47 6.69 -5.81
C VAL A 132 1.01 6.48 -6.15
N LEU A 133 0.60 5.22 -6.34
CA LEU A 133 -0.78 4.79 -6.41
C LEU A 133 -1.08 3.96 -5.16
N ALA A 134 -1.92 4.47 -4.27
CA ALA A 134 -2.25 3.85 -2.99
C ALA A 134 -3.74 3.52 -2.87
N SER A 135 -4.03 2.50 -2.07
CA SER A 135 -5.40 2.15 -1.69
C SER A 135 -6.01 3.09 -0.64
N THR A 136 -5.17 3.85 0.07
CA THR A 136 -5.57 4.82 1.10
C THR A 136 -4.80 6.13 1.00
N THR A 137 -5.43 7.21 1.46
CA THR A 137 -4.83 8.56 1.47
C THR A 137 -3.73 8.66 2.52
N GLY A 138 -3.91 8.00 3.67
CA GLY A 138 -2.91 7.95 4.73
C GLY A 138 -1.59 7.37 4.27
N LEU A 139 -1.61 6.21 3.60
CA LEU A 139 -0.41 5.56 3.09
C LEU A 139 0.27 6.41 2.00
N ALA A 140 -0.52 7.03 1.10
CA ALA A 140 0.04 7.92 0.08
C ALA A 140 0.79 9.12 0.69
N ARG A 141 0.21 9.76 1.72
CA ARG A 141 0.87 10.88 2.43
C ARG A 141 2.17 10.44 3.09
N GLU A 142 2.16 9.30 3.77
CA GLU A 142 3.34 8.77 4.46
C GLU A 142 4.49 8.47 3.47
N LEU A 143 4.17 7.85 2.33
CA LEU A 143 5.16 7.49 1.32
C LEU A 143 5.79 8.72 0.65
N ILE A 144 5.01 9.78 0.44
CA ILE A 144 5.55 11.03 -0.11
C ILE A 144 6.32 11.82 0.97
N ALA A 145 5.83 11.86 2.20
CA ALA A 145 6.51 12.57 3.29
C ALA A 145 7.87 11.94 3.64
N SER A 146 7.96 10.60 3.64
CA SER A 146 9.22 9.87 3.86
C SER A 146 10.24 10.06 2.74
N SER A 147 9.78 10.26 1.50
CA SER A 147 10.63 10.54 0.34
C SER A 147 11.33 11.90 0.42
N ASN A 148 10.70 12.88 1.09
CA ASN A 148 11.24 14.23 1.24
C ASN A 148 12.15 14.38 2.48
N ARG A 149 12.33 13.31 3.28
CA ARG A 149 13.25 13.33 4.40
C ARG A 149 14.68 13.08 3.87
N PRO A 150 15.64 14.00 4.08
CA PRO A 150 17.03 13.75 3.69
C PRO A 150 17.54 12.50 4.42
N ALA A 151 18.21 11.61 3.67
CA ALA A 151 18.84 10.42 4.24
C ALA A 151 19.75 10.84 5.39
N LYS A 152 19.41 10.41 6.61
CA LYS A 152 20.24 10.68 7.79
C LYS A 152 21.54 9.89 7.60
N PRO A 153 22.74 10.52 7.63
CA PRO A 153 23.98 9.77 7.61
C PRO A 153 24.01 8.91 8.87
N THR A 154 24.03 7.60 8.71
CA THR A 154 24.35 6.68 9.81
C THR A 154 25.83 6.90 10.13
N THR A 155 26.08 7.66 11.19
CA THR A 155 27.41 7.87 11.75
C THR A 155 27.82 6.61 12.51
N ASP A 156 28.27 5.59 11.79
CA ASP A 156 29.14 4.55 12.36
C ASP A 156 30.54 4.77 11.76
N THR A 157 31.28 5.64 12.44
CA THR A 157 32.73 5.82 12.34
C THR A 157 33.43 4.56 12.83
N ASP A 158 33.82 3.68 11.92
CA ASP A 158 35.16 3.06 11.90
C ASP A 158 35.31 2.15 10.67
N SER A 159 35.82 2.70 9.58
CA SER A 159 36.78 2.00 8.73
C SER A 159 37.46 3.00 7.81
N THR A 160 38.72 3.28 8.11
CA THR A 160 39.60 4.18 7.36
C THR A 160 40.05 3.54 6.03
N ALA A 161 39.76 4.27 4.95
CA ALA A 161 40.53 4.43 3.72
C ALA A 161 40.80 3.19 2.83
N THR A 162 40.31 3.21 1.58
CA THR A 162 41.04 3.75 0.41
C THR A 162 40.25 3.49 -0.88
N ASP A 163 39.79 4.59 -1.48
CA ASP A 163 39.59 4.91 -2.89
C ASP A 163 39.01 3.94 -3.93
N ALA A 164 38.09 4.55 -4.68
CA ALA A 164 37.89 4.50 -6.13
C ALA A 164 36.85 3.51 -6.70
N ALA A 165 35.86 4.14 -7.34
CA ALA A 165 35.12 3.61 -8.48
C ALA A 165 34.37 2.29 -8.24
N SER A 166 33.25 2.39 -7.53
CA SER A 166 32.13 1.48 -7.75
C SER A 166 30.84 2.27 -7.62
N SER A 167 30.55 3.07 -8.65
CA SER A 167 29.17 3.31 -9.08
C SER A 167 28.60 1.98 -9.61
N ASP A 168 28.56 0.96 -8.77
CA ASP A 168 27.73 -0.20 -8.99
C ASP A 168 26.44 0.12 -8.24
N THR A 169 25.67 1.02 -8.85
CA THR A 169 24.27 1.21 -8.53
C THR A 169 23.63 -0.12 -8.89
N ALA A 170 23.67 -1.09 -7.98
CA ALA A 170 22.92 -2.31 -8.13
C ALA A 170 21.47 -1.86 -8.28
N THR A 171 20.98 -1.88 -9.51
CA THR A 171 19.63 -1.45 -9.86
C THR A 171 18.71 -2.47 -9.21
N ILE A 172 18.23 -2.13 -8.01
CA ILE A 172 17.24 -2.95 -7.30
C ILE A 172 15.96 -2.80 -8.09
N ASN A 173 15.65 -3.79 -8.93
CA ASN A 173 14.48 -3.77 -9.79
C ASN A 173 13.21 -3.96 -8.96
N THR A 174 13.29 -4.73 -7.87
CA THR A 174 12.17 -4.96 -6.96
C THR A 174 12.66 -5.23 -5.55
N ALA A 175 12.08 -4.52 -4.58
CA ALA A 175 12.23 -4.81 -3.16
C ALA A 175 10.85 -4.94 -2.53
N ALA A 176 10.64 -6.01 -1.77
CA ALA A 176 9.47 -6.20 -0.92
C ALA A 176 9.92 -6.34 0.53
N GLN A 177 9.22 -5.68 1.44
CA GLN A 177 9.49 -5.73 2.88
C GLN A 177 8.20 -6.06 3.61
N LEU A 178 8.25 -7.03 4.51
CA LEU A 178 7.16 -7.44 5.37
C LEU A 178 7.58 -7.25 6.83
N ASN A 179 6.79 -6.50 7.58
CA ASN A 179 6.92 -6.39 9.03
C ASN A 179 5.91 -7.35 9.68
N PHE A 180 6.40 -8.33 10.44
CA PHE A 180 5.55 -9.35 11.04
C PHE A 180 4.66 -8.81 12.17
N ALA A 181 5.09 -7.78 12.91
CA ALA A 181 4.27 -7.15 13.93
C ALA A 181 3.05 -6.44 13.32
N GLU A 182 3.25 -5.75 12.20
CA GLU A 182 2.14 -5.11 11.47
C GLU A 182 1.21 -6.15 10.84
N LEU A 183 1.77 -7.22 10.25
CA LEU A 183 0.98 -8.32 9.71
C LEU A 183 0.13 -8.98 10.81
N LEU A 184 0.73 -9.27 11.96
CA LEU A 184 0.03 -9.87 13.10
C LEU A 184 -1.10 -8.97 13.57
N ALA A 185 -0.87 -7.66 13.72
CA ALA A 185 -1.90 -6.73 14.12
C ALA A 185 -3.07 -6.64 13.12
N ILE A 186 -2.81 -6.75 11.81
CA ILE A 186 -3.86 -6.84 10.78
C ILE A 186 -4.67 -8.13 10.95
N LEU A 187 -4.01 -9.26 11.15
CA LEU A 187 -4.67 -10.54 11.32
C LEU A 187 -5.49 -10.60 12.61
N GLU A 188 -4.96 -10.06 13.71
CA GLU A 188 -5.66 -9.95 15.00
C GLU A 188 -6.90 -9.08 14.91
N ALA A 189 -6.83 -7.95 14.19
CA ALA A 189 -7.99 -7.09 13.97
C ALA A 189 -9.15 -7.80 13.24
N ASN A 190 -8.86 -8.93 12.56
CA ASN A 190 -9.82 -9.74 11.83
C ASN A 190 -9.98 -11.15 12.39
N ARG A 191 -9.54 -11.41 13.64
CA ARG A 191 -9.49 -12.75 14.24
C ARG A 191 -10.81 -13.51 14.17
N GLU A 192 -11.92 -12.90 14.59
CA GLU A 192 -13.24 -13.56 14.58
C GLU A 192 -13.68 -13.94 13.16
N GLN A 193 -13.33 -13.12 12.15
CA GLN A 193 -13.62 -13.41 10.75
C GLN A 193 -12.78 -14.59 10.25
N LEU A 194 -11.50 -14.66 10.64
CA LEU A 194 -10.61 -15.78 10.27
C LEU A 194 -11.10 -17.10 10.88
N ILE A 195 -11.57 -17.07 12.14
CA ILE A 195 -12.18 -18.24 12.79
C ILE A 195 -13.44 -18.67 12.05
N ALA A 196 -14.35 -17.73 11.78
CA ALA A 196 -15.59 -18.04 11.06
C ALA A 196 -15.29 -18.61 9.66
N GLN A 197 -14.29 -18.08 8.96
CA GLN A 197 -13.89 -18.57 7.64
C GLN A 197 -13.27 -19.97 7.70
N ASN A 198 -12.44 -20.27 8.70
CA ASN A 198 -11.88 -21.61 8.90
C ASN A 198 -12.97 -22.63 9.25
N MET A 199 -13.94 -22.28 10.11
CA MET A 199 -15.10 -23.12 10.40
C MET A 199 -15.92 -23.42 9.13
N LEU A 200 -16.11 -22.41 8.28
CA LEU A 200 -16.92 -22.55 7.05
C LEU A 200 -16.19 -23.33 5.94
N SER A 201 -14.90 -23.07 5.76
CA SER A 201 -14.07 -23.70 4.72
C SER A 201 -13.69 -25.13 5.08
N ASP A 202 -13.20 -25.33 6.31
CA ASP A 202 -12.53 -26.56 6.71
C ASP A 202 -13.42 -27.43 7.62
N GLY A 203 -14.61 -26.92 8.01
CA GLY A 203 -15.59 -27.65 8.81
C GLY A 203 -15.21 -27.81 10.29
N ASN A 204 -14.18 -27.09 10.75
CA ASN A 204 -13.68 -27.17 12.11
C ASN A 204 -14.69 -26.64 13.13
N SER A 205 -14.63 -27.18 14.36
CA SER A 205 -15.33 -26.56 15.50
C SER A 205 -14.73 -25.18 15.83
N ARG A 206 -15.45 -24.36 16.59
CA ARG A 206 -14.96 -23.02 16.97
C ARG A 206 -13.68 -23.12 17.78
N GLU A 207 -13.60 -24.10 18.68
CA GLU A 207 -12.45 -24.36 19.53
C GLU A 207 -11.22 -24.75 18.71
N GLU A 208 -11.38 -25.66 17.74
CA GLU A 208 -10.30 -26.09 16.85
C GLU A 208 -9.83 -24.95 15.92
N ALA A 209 -10.78 -24.20 15.35
CA ALA A 209 -10.48 -23.05 14.49
C ALA A 209 -9.73 -21.96 15.28
N SER A 210 -10.17 -21.65 16.50
CA SER A 210 -9.47 -20.73 17.40
C SER A 210 -8.05 -21.21 17.67
N ALA A 211 -7.86 -22.48 18.04
CA ALA A 211 -6.54 -23.02 18.35
C ALA A 211 -5.58 -22.97 17.15
N GLN A 212 -6.07 -23.25 15.94
CA GLN A 212 -5.27 -23.15 14.71
C GLN A 212 -4.84 -21.71 14.41
N ILE A 213 -5.75 -20.75 14.55
CA ILE A 213 -5.45 -19.33 14.37
C ILE A 213 -4.47 -18.84 15.44
N ASP A 214 -4.63 -19.25 16.69
CA ASP A 214 -3.71 -18.88 17.79
C ASP A 214 -2.30 -19.47 17.58
N ALA A 215 -2.21 -20.70 17.07
CA ALA A 215 -0.93 -21.31 16.70
C ALA A 215 -0.24 -20.54 15.55
N LEU A 216 -0.99 -20.10 14.54
CA LEU A 216 -0.48 -19.26 13.46
C LEU A 216 0.02 -17.91 14.00
N PHE A 217 -0.74 -17.26 14.87
CA PHE A 217 -0.36 -15.96 15.46
C PHE A 217 0.92 -16.09 16.30
N THR A 218 1.04 -17.18 17.06
CA THR A 218 2.25 -17.50 17.84
C THR A 218 3.48 -17.72 16.95
N LEU A 219 3.30 -18.32 15.77
CA LEU A 219 4.39 -18.48 14.82
C LEU A 219 4.82 -17.13 14.22
N LEU A 220 3.84 -16.30 13.84
CA LEU A 220 4.08 -14.99 13.23
C LEU A 220 4.71 -14.00 14.22
N SER A 221 4.35 -14.06 15.51
CA SER A 221 4.90 -13.15 16.54
C SER A 221 6.40 -13.32 16.76
N ARG A 222 6.98 -14.46 16.37
CA ARG A 222 8.44 -14.69 16.38
C ARG A 222 9.16 -14.03 15.22
N GLY A 223 8.45 -13.75 14.13
CA GLY A 223 9.00 -13.01 13.00
C GLY A 223 9.20 -11.55 13.37
N ARG A 224 10.32 -10.96 12.93
CA ARG A 224 10.55 -9.51 13.01
C ARG A 224 10.30 -8.88 11.64
N GLN A 225 11.03 -9.35 10.64
CA GLN A 225 10.98 -8.79 9.30
C GLN A 225 11.34 -9.83 8.25
N ALA A 226 10.69 -9.78 7.08
CA ALA A 226 11.14 -10.47 5.89
C ALA A 226 11.43 -9.44 4.79
N THR A 227 12.56 -9.55 4.12
CA THR A 227 12.92 -8.68 2.99
C THR A 227 13.26 -9.54 1.78
N LEU A 228 12.56 -9.33 0.67
CA LEU A 228 12.85 -9.95 -0.60
C LEU A 228 13.43 -8.89 -1.53
N ARG A 229 14.60 -9.16 -2.12
CA ARG A 229 15.24 -8.29 -3.11
C ARG A 229 15.51 -9.06 -4.39
N LEU A 230 15.21 -8.41 -5.51
CA LEU A 230 15.47 -8.93 -6.84
C LEU A 230 16.38 -7.94 -7.56
N ASP A 231 17.63 -8.37 -7.78
CA ASP A 231 18.67 -7.57 -8.43
C ASP A 231 19.05 -8.24 -9.75
N GLN A 232 19.50 -7.45 -10.73
CA GLN A 232 19.99 -7.99 -12.00
C GLN A 232 21.40 -7.47 -12.37
N PRO A 233 22.44 -7.87 -11.62
CA PRO A 233 23.80 -7.54 -12.00
C PRO A 233 24.23 -8.35 -13.22
N ALA A 234 24.71 -7.67 -14.27
CA ALA A 234 25.39 -8.26 -15.44
C ALA A 234 24.64 -9.43 -16.12
N GLY A 235 23.31 -9.32 -16.25
CA GLY A 235 22.49 -10.31 -16.97
C GLY A 235 22.10 -11.56 -16.19
N ALA A 236 22.46 -11.66 -14.90
CA ALA A 236 21.99 -12.71 -14.01
C ALA A 236 20.91 -12.17 -13.06
N LEU A 237 19.80 -12.88 -12.94
CA LEU A 237 18.74 -12.56 -11.97
C LEU A 237 19.15 -13.10 -10.58
N ARG A 238 19.26 -12.22 -9.59
CA ARG A 238 19.57 -12.59 -8.19
C ARG A 238 18.37 -12.29 -7.30
N LEU A 239 17.78 -13.35 -6.75
CA LEU A 239 16.76 -13.26 -5.70
C LEU A 239 17.44 -13.45 -4.33
N SER A 240 17.27 -12.49 -3.42
CA SER A 240 17.76 -12.55 -2.05
C SER A 240 16.60 -12.45 -1.07
N LEU A 241 16.52 -13.39 -0.12
CA LEU A 241 15.54 -13.38 0.96
C LEU A 241 16.27 -13.25 2.30
N ASP A 242 16.02 -12.16 3.02
CA ASP A 242 16.50 -11.91 4.37
C ASP A 242 15.34 -12.10 5.35
N LEU A 243 15.50 -13.01 6.31
CA LEU A 243 14.52 -13.28 7.37
C LEU A 243 15.12 -12.96 8.72
N GLN A 244 14.46 -12.07 9.46
CA GLN A 244 14.84 -11.68 10.80
C GLN A 244 13.77 -12.18 11.78
N PHE A 245 14.22 -12.88 12.81
CA PHE A 245 13.37 -13.40 13.88
C PHE A 245 13.81 -12.81 15.21
N PHE A 246 12.88 -12.69 16.15
CA PHE A 246 13.24 -12.48 17.55
C PHE A 246 13.87 -13.77 18.08
N TYR A 247 15.04 -13.64 18.69
CA TYR A 247 15.67 -14.73 19.42
C TYR A 247 15.26 -14.59 20.89
N GLU A 248 14.37 -15.47 21.37
CA GLU A 248 14.11 -15.61 22.81
C GLU A 248 15.26 -16.41 23.43
N ASN A 249 15.79 -15.89 24.54
CA ASN A 249 16.76 -16.56 25.41
C ASN A 249 16.01 -17.27 26.54
#